data_AF-A0A534T4Z8-F1
#
_entry.id   AF-A0A534T4Z8-F1
#
_cell.length_a   1.000
_cell.length_b   1.000
_cell.length_c   1.000
_cell.angle_alpha   90.00
_cell.angle_beta   90.00
_cell.angle_gamma   90.00
#
_symmetry.space_group_name_H-M   'P 1'
#
loop_
_entity.id
_entity.type
_entity.pdbx_description
1 polymer ?
#
loop_
_entity_poly.entity_id
_entity_poly.type
_entity_poly.pdbx_seq_one_letter_code
_entity_poly.pdbx_strand_id
1 'polypeptide(L)'
;MEQRTPVMSLPGAPGSVLAESARERAWAEFVVRKREPAVAPVVLHSWMRSRDMFQIDPALKRSPIVLPEDESCQRRERLEALGVGAPVLERFGEDLRETQDMLALCDADGYVLATAGHPGVIEEIAEVNLRVGGSWNEQAAGTNGIGTALAEGRTVQVIGAEHYVSAWQRWVCTGAPIRHPITGETIAVIDVTGYKEKVQAHTLLAVQATAALIEQRLLLEFTLDEKLL
;
A
#
# COMPACT_ATOMS: atom_id res chain seq x y z
N MET A 1 -21.53 43.39 -3.00
CA MET A 1 -21.05 43.08 -1.64
C MET A 1 -21.12 41.57 -1.47
N GLU A 2 -20.17 40.86 -2.08
CA GLU A 2 -20.13 39.39 -2.02
C GLU A 2 -19.24 38.98 -0.86
N GLN A 3 -19.84 38.44 0.19
CA GLN A 3 -19.14 37.91 1.34
C GLN A 3 -18.50 36.58 0.94
N ARG A 4 -17.17 36.57 0.86
CA ARG A 4 -16.36 35.35 0.79
C ARG A 4 -16.42 34.65 2.14
N THR A 5 -17.03 33.47 2.19
CA THR A 5 -16.93 32.58 3.34
C THR A 5 -15.49 32.05 3.42
N PRO A 6 -14.80 32.15 4.57
CA PRO A 6 -13.44 31.64 4.69
C PRO A 6 -13.50 30.11 4.84
N VAL A 7 -12.82 29.40 3.95
CA VAL A 7 -12.58 27.95 4.09
C VAL A 7 -11.56 27.77 5.23
N MET A 8 -12.05 27.28 6.36
CA MET A 8 -11.22 26.93 7.51
C MET A 8 -10.47 25.62 7.19
N SER A 9 -9.18 25.75 6.87
CA SER A 9 -8.28 24.62 6.68
C SER A 9 -7.94 23.98 8.03
N LEU A 10 -8.41 22.76 8.27
CA LEU A 10 -7.97 21.94 9.40
C LEU A 10 -6.57 21.36 9.11
N PRO A 11 -5.62 21.39 10.08
CA PRO A 11 -4.30 20.81 9.90
C PRO A 11 -4.32 19.30 10.19
N GLY A 12 -3.70 18.49 9.31
CA GLY A 12 -3.27 17.12 9.64
C GLY A 12 -3.93 15.95 8.90
N ALA A 13 -4.21 16.03 7.59
CA ALA A 13 -4.55 14.85 6.80
C ALA A 13 -3.29 14.25 6.13
N PRO A 14 -2.89 13.00 6.40
CA PRO A 14 -1.88 12.32 5.62
C PRO A 14 -2.54 11.79 4.35
N GLY A 15 -2.51 12.58 3.28
CA GLY A 15 -3.03 12.25 1.95
C GLY A 15 -2.68 13.38 1.00
N SER A 16 -2.30 13.09 -0.24
CA SER A 16 -1.64 14.11 -1.07
C SER A 16 -2.59 15.24 -1.49
N VAL A 17 -2.24 16.46 -1.09
CA VAL A 17 -3.00 17.71 -1.28
C VAL A 17 -2.94 18.21 -2.73
N LEU A 18 -2.17 17.53 -3.59
CA LEU A 18 -1.93 17.94 -4.97
C LEU A 18 -3.03 17.41 -5.90
N ALA A 19 -3.52 18.25 -6.79
CA ALA A 19 -4.31 17.80 -7.93
C ALA A 19 -3.49 16.87 -8.83
N GLU A 20 -4.14 15.96 -9.56
CA GLU A 20 -3.46 14.98 -10.42
C GLU A 20 -2.48 15.64 -11.41
N SER A 21 -2.87 16.72 -12.07
CA SER A 21 -1.99 17.44 -12.99
C SER A 21 -0.70 17.98 -12.32
N ALA A 22 -0.75 18.30 -11.02
CA ALA A 22 0.43 18.71 -10.29
C ALA A 22 1.35 17.53 -9.97
N ARG A 23 0.78 16.35 -9.65
CA ARG A 23 1.53 15.11 -9.48
C ARG A 23 2.21 14.68 -10.78
N GLU A 24 1.52 14.74 -11.91
CA GLU A 24 2.09 14.42 -13.24
C GLU A 24 3.27 15.34 -13.60
N ARG A 25 3.14 16.65 -13.33
CA ARG A 25 4.23 17.61 -13.53
C ARG A 25 5.41 17.31 -12.62
N ALA A 26 5.17 17.05 -11.35
CA ALA A 26 6.22 16.69 -10.40
C ALA A 26 6.94 15.40 -10.81
N TRP A 27 6.18 14.36 -11.20
CA TRP A 27 6.73 13.12 -11.70
C TRP A 27 7.61 13.35 -12.93
N ALA A 28 7.16 14.16 -13.90
CA ALA A 28 7.97 14.50 -15.07
C ALA A 28 9.24 15.30 -14.71
N GLU A 29 9.17 16.19 -13.72
CA GLU A 29 10.35 16.90 -13.22
C GLU A 29 11.37 15.96 -12.60
N PHE A 30 10.92 15.02 -11.77
CA PHE A 30 11.79 14.06 -11.11
C PHE A 30 12.36 13.01 -12.06
N VAL A 31 11.48 12.33 -12.80
CA VAL A 31 11.84 11.15 -13.60
C VAL A 31 12.51 11.54 -14.92
N VAL A 32 11.95 12.52 -15.64
CA VAL A 32 12.43 12.92 -16.97
C VAL A 32 13.50 14.01 -16.86
N ARG A 33 13.25 15.06 -16.07
CA ARG A 33 14.15 16.22 -15.98
C ARG A 33 15.23 16.11 -14.91
N LYS A 34 15.19 15.06 -14.08
CA LYS A 34 16.13 14.81 -12.98
C LYS A 34 16.24 15.99 -12.00
N ARG A 35 15.11 16.64 -11.71
CA ARG A 35 15.00 17.75 -10.74
C ARG A 35 14.08 17.35 -9.61
N GLU A 36 14.41 17.74 -8.39
CA GLU A 36 13.55 17.48 -7.23
C GLU A 36 12.35 18.45 -7.23
N PRO A 37 11.11 17.93 -7.34
CA PRO A 37 9.91 18.75 -7.31
C PRO A 37 9.39 18.94 -5.88
N ALA A 38 8.45 19.86 -5.72
CA ALA A 38 7.72 20.01 -4.47
C ALA A 38 6.58 18.97 -4.36
N VAL A 39 6.86 17.85 -3.69
CA VAL A 39 5.89 16.79 -3.35
C VAL A 39 5.98 16.44 -1.87
N ALA A 40 5.08 15.57 -1.38
CA ALA A 40 5.17 15.09 -0.01
C ALA A 40 6.53 14.40 0.24
N PRO A 41 7.21 14.64 1.38
CA PRO A 41 8.54 14.08 1.65
C PRO A 41 8.60 12.56 1.49
N VAL A 42 7.54 11.85 1.88
CA VAL A 42 7.42 10.40 1.72
C VAL A 42 7.54 9.94 0.27
N VAL A 43 6.89 10.66 -0.66
CA VAL A 43 6.93 10.36 -2.09
C VAL A 43 8.32 10.69 -2.64
N LEU A 44 8.88 11.84 -2.26
CA LEU A 44 10.21 12.24 -2.71
C LEU A 44 11.29 11.23 -2.28
N HIS A 45 11.29 10.82 -1.00
CA HIS A 45 12.23 9.83 -0.49
C HIS A 45 12.09 8.48 -1.21
N SER A 46 10.86 8.01 -1.41
CA SER A 46 10.60 6.77 -2.16
C SER A 46 11.06 6.86 -3.62
N TRP A 47 10.84 8.01 -4.29
CA TRP A 47 11.35 8.27 -5.63
C TRP A 47 12.87 8.27 -5.69
N MET A 48 13.54 8.86 -4.69
CA MET A 48 15.00 8.81 -4.57
C MET A 48 15.52 7.39 -4.39
N ARG A 49 14.93 6.59 -3.49
CA ARG A 49 15.29 5.16 -3.36
C ARG A 49 15.09 4.41 -4.67
N SER A 50 13.94 4.60 -5.32
CA SER A 50 13.61 3.98 -6.61
C SER A 50 14.62 4.33 -7.71
N ARG A 51 15.06 5.59 -7.80
CA ARG A 51 16.00 6.07 -8.82
C ARG A 51 17.45 5.74 -8.50
N ASP A 52 17.89 6.04 -7.28
CA ASP A 52 19.31 6.12 -6.92
C ASP A 52 19.82 4.81 -6.31
N MET A 53 18.97 4.08 -5.57
CA MET A 53 19.36 2.83 -4.90
C MET A 53 18.96 1.60 -5.71
N PHE A 54 17.71 1.55 -6.17
CA PHE A 54 17.14 0.38 -6.83
C PHE A 54 17.19 0.46 -8.36
N GLN A 55 17.40 1.66 -8.91
CA GLN A 55 17.51 1.91 -10.35
C GLN A 55 16.31 1.36 -11.14
N ILE A 56 15.11 1.53 -10.59
CA ILE A 56 13.85 1.09 -11.20
C ILE A 56 13.65 1.78 -12.54
N ASP A 57 13.24 1.01 -13.56
CA ASP A 57 12.77 1.55 -14.83
C ASP A 57 11.33 2.11 -14.67
N PRO A 58 11.11 3.43 -14.82
CA PRO A 58 9.78 4.02 -14.76
C PRO A 58 8.81 3.53 -15.86
N ALA A 59 9.31 2.83 -16.87
CA ALA A 59 8.55 2.28 -17.98
C ALA A 59 8.17 0.80 -17.81
N LEU A 60 8.48 0.18 -16.66
CA LEU A 60 8.02 -1.17 -16.32
C LEU A 60 6.52 -1.34 -16.62
N LYS A 61 6.17 -2.50 -17.15
CA LYS A 61 4.77 -2.86 -17.49
C LYS A 61 4.12 -3.77 -16.47
N ARG A 62 4.92 -4.47 -15.68
CA ARG A 62 4.52 -5.40 -14.63
C ARG A 62 5.65 -5.52 -13.62
N SER A 63 5.31 -5.91 -12.39
CA SER A 63 6.33 -6.18 -11.39
C SER A 63 7.16 -7.38 -11.85
N PRO A 64 8.50 -7.29 -11.85
CA PRO A 64 9.35 -8.29 -12.50
C PRO A 64 9.44 -9.62 -11.73
N ILE A 65 9.11 -9.62 -10.44
CA ILE A 65 9.29 -10.77 -9.55
C ILE A 65 7.92 -11.33 -9.15
N VAL A 66 7.71 -12.60 -9.43
CA VAL A 66 6.58 -13.40 -8.95
C VAL A 66 7.14 -14.70 -8.41
N LEU A 67 6.86 -15.00 -7.14
CA LEU A 67 7.26 -16.24 -6.50
C LEU A 67 6.52 -17.44 -7.12
N PRO A 68 7.15 -18.62 -7.10
CA PRO A 68 6.45 -19.89 -7.26
C PRO A 68 5.29 -20.04 -6.26
N GLU A 69 4.31 -20.87 -6.63
CA GLU A 69 3.11 -21.09 -5.83
C GLU A 69 3.40 -21.78 -4.49
N ASP A 70 4.33 -22.73 -4.47
CA ASP A 70 4.76 -23.43 -3.26
C ASP A 70 5.44 -22.50 -2.26
N GLU A 71 6.31 -21.60 -2.71
CA GLU A 71 6.93 -20.59 -1.85
C GLU A 71 5.89 -19.59 -1.32
N SER A 72 4.97 -19.15 -2.19
CA SER A 72 3.87 -18.25 -1.80
C SER A 72 2.96 -18.90 -0.75
N CYS A 73 2.66 -20.19 -0.91
CA CYS A 73 1.87 -20.95 0.06
C CYS A 73 2.58 -21.06 1.41
N GLN A 74 3.87 -21.39 1.41
CA GLN A 74 4.65 -21.49 2.65
C GLN A 74 4.72 -20.14 3.40
N ARG A 75 4.91 -19.03 2.68
CA ARG A 75 4.91 -17.69 3.28
C ARG A 75 3.54 -17.33 3.87
N ARG A 76 2.45 -17.67 3.16
CA ARG A 76 1.09 -17.49 3.67
C ARG A 76 0.82 -18.30 4.94
N GLU A 77 1.20 -19.57 4.97
CA GLU A 77 1.03 -20.43 6.15
C GLU A 77 1.78 -19.88 7.37
N ARG A 78 2.98 -19.31 7.19
CA ARG A 78 3.71 -18.65 8.28
C ARG A 78 2.94 -17.44 8.82
N LEU A 79 2.36 -16.63 7.94
CA LEU A 79 1.59 -15.45 8.36
C LEU A 79 0.24 -15.83 9.00
N GLU A 80 -0.37 -16.92 8.55
CA GLU A 80 -1.56 -17.52 9.17
C GLU A 80 -1.26 -18.08 10.56
N ALA A 81 -0.11 -18.74 10.74
CA ALA A 81 0.34 -19.23 12.04
C ALA A 81 0.58 -18.09 13.05
N LEU A 82 0.84 -16.88 12.57
CA LEU A 82 0.92 -15.67 13.40
C LEU A 82 -0.44 -15.03 13.68
N GLY A 83 -1.55 -15.56 13.17
CA GLY A 83 -2.90 -15.02 13.41
C GLY A 83 -3.31 -13.84 12.51
N VAL A 84 -2.52 -13.51 11.47
CA VAL A 84 -2.77 -12.32 10.62
C VAL A 84 -3.66 -12.62 9.40
N GLY A 85 -3.57 -13.82 8.81
CA GLY A 85 -4.15 -14.14 7.50
C GLY A 85 -5.68 -14.08 7.41
N ALA A 86 -6.37 -15.00 8.08
CA ALA A 86 -7.84 -15.12 8.01
C ALA A 86 -8.62 -13.85 8.42
N PRO A 87 -8.27 -13.14 9.52
CA PRO A 87 -9.10 -12.04 10.02
C PRO A 87 -9.13 -10.81 9.11
N VAL A 88 -8.05 -10.61 8.35
CA VAL A 88 -7.92 -9.53 7.36
C VAL A 88 -8.87 -9.76 6.20
N LEU A 89 -8.86 -10.98 5.65
CA LEU A 89 -9.57 -11.32 4.42
C LEU A 89 -11.06 -11.48 4.66
N GLU A 90 -11.46 -12.10 5.77
CA GLU A 90 -12.87 -12.31 6.12
C GLU A 90 -13.60 -11.00 6.38
N ARG A 91 -12.96 -10.05 7.07
CA ARG A 91 -13.63 -8.82 7.51
C ARG A 91 -13.78 -7.77 6.42
N PHE A 92 -12.91 -7.77 5.42
CA PHE A 92 -12.88 -6.73 4.37
C PHE A 92 -13.17 -7.26 2.98
N GLY A 93 -12.98 -8.56 2.75
CA GLY A 93 -13.21 -9.15 1.45
C GLY A 93 -14.65 -9.00 0.97
N GLU A 94 -15.65 -9.08 1.87
CA GLU A 94 -17.06 -8.93 1.51
C GLU A 94 -17.45 -7.46 1.26
N ASP A 95 -17.08 -6.56 2.17
CA ASP A 95 -17.43 -5.13 2.06
C ASP A 95 -16.83 -4.50 0.78
N LEU A 96 -15.62 -4.90 0.39
CA LEU A 96 -14.95 -4.39 -0.81
C LEU A 96 -15.50 -4.94 -2.13
N ARG A 97 -16.34 -6.00 -2.10
CA ARG A 97 -16.95 -6.52 -3.34
C ARG A 97 -17.98 -5.56 -3.93
N GLU A 98 -18.64 -4.79 -3.07
CA GLU A 98 -19.62 -3.76 -3.47
C GLU A 98 -18.94 -2.41 -3.78
N THR A 99 -17.62 -2.30 -3.58
CA THR A 99 -16.81 -1.15 -3.98
C THR A 99 -16.05 -1.43 -5.26
N GLN A 100 -15.19 -0.50 -5.70
CA GLN A 100 -14.27 -0.72 -6.81
C GLN A 100 -12.83 -0.74 -6.33
N ASP A 101 -12.62 -1.50 -5.26
CA ASP A 101 -11.34 -1.65 -4.61
C ASP A 101 -11.03 -3.13 -4.39
N MET A 102 -9.77 -3.41 -4.13
CA MET A 102 -9.31 -4.70 -3.63
C MET A 102 -8.37 -4.50 -2.44
N LEU A 103 -8.31 -5.52 -1.61
CA LEU A 103 -7.34 -5.67 -0.56
C LEU A 103 -6.27 -6.67 -1.01
N ALA A 104 -5.01 -6.35 -0.73
CA ALA A 104 -3.88 -7.26 -0.78
C ALA A 104 -3.28 -7.40 0.63
N LEU A 105 -3.07 -8.64 1.06
CA LEU A 105 -2.26 -8.94 2.25
C LEU A 105 -0.87 -9.36 1.79
N CYS A 106 0.17 -8.70 2.29
CA CYS A 106 1.56 -8.93 1.94
C CYS A 106 2.40 -9.28 3.16
N ASP A 107 3.48 -10.04 2.97
CA ASP A 107 4.49 -10.26 4.01
C ASP A 107 5.44 -9.06 4.19
N ALA A 108 6.36 -9.17 5.15
CA ALA A 108 7.38 -8.16 5.45
C ALA A 108 8.36 -7.89 4.29
N ASP A 109 8.48 -8.81 3.32
CA ASP A 109 9.32 -8.66 2.14
C ASP A 109 8.56 -7.99 0.97
N GLY A 110 7.25 -7.75 1.15
CA GLY A 110 6.38 -7.12 0.18
C GLY A 110 5.82 -8.08 -0.88
N TYR A 111 5.79 -9.39 -0.62
CA TYR A 111 5.11 -10.35 -1.49
C TYR A 111 3.64 -10.43 -1.16
N VAL A 112 2.78 -10.35 -2.18
CA VAL A 112 1.34 -10.55 -2.03
C VAL A 112 1.06 -12.02 -1.71
N LEU A 113 0.37 -12.28 -0.60
CA LEU A 113 0.02 -13.62 -0.13
C LEU A 113 -1.46 -13.95 -0.27
N ALA A 114 -2.30 -12.92 -0.28
CA ALA A 114 -3.73 -13.06 -0.52
C ALA A 114 -4.34 -11.77 -1.08
N THR A 115 -5.45 -11.92 -1.78
CA THR A 115 -6.21 -10.81 -2.37
C THR A 115 -7.72 -11.03 -2.16
N ALA A 116 -8.47 -9.97 -1.90
CA ALA A 116 -9.93 -10.02 -1.78
C ALA A 116 -10.57 -8.69 -2.25
N GLY A 117 -11.87 -8.68 -2.55
CA GLY A 117 -12.59 -7.49 -3.00
C GLY A 117 -13.22 -7.63 -4.39
N HIS A 118 -13.35 -6.53 -5.12
CA HIS A 118 -14.08 -6.48 -6.39
C HIS A 118 -13.41 -7.32 -7.49
N PRO A 119 -14.08 -8.36 -8.04
CA PRO A 119 -13.47 -9.30 -9.00
C PRO A 119 -12.84 -8.64 -10.23
N GLY A 120 -13.49 -7.64 -10.81
CA GLY A 120 -12.97 -6.93 -11.98
C GLY A 120 -11.72 -6.10 -11.69
N VAL A 121 -11.56 -5.61 -10.46
CA VAL A 121 -10.34 -4.87 -10.06
C VAL A 121 -9.19 -5.84 -9.86
N ILE A 122 -9.46 -6.97 -9.20
CA ILE A 122 -8.49 -8.05 -9.00
C ILE A 122 -7.98 -8.59 -10.33
N GLU A 123 -8.88 -8.87 -11.28
CA GLU A 123 -8.51 -9.37 -12.62
C GLU A 123 -7.62 -8.36 -13.36
N GLU A 124 -8.02 -7.10 -13.37
CA GLU A 124 -7.31 -6.05 -14.10
C GLU A 124 -5.94 -5.74 -13.51
N ILE A 125 -5.81 -5.68 -12.19
CA ILE A 125 -4.52 -5.37 -11.57
C ILE A 125 -3.56 -6.58 -11.53
N ALA A 126 -4.09 -7.80 -11.72
CA ALA A 126 -3.26 -8.98 -11.90
C ALA A 126 -2.43 -8.92 -13.19
N GLU A 127 -2.87 -8.17 -14.22
CA GLU A 127 -2.12 -7.95 -15.47
C GLU A 127 -0.73 -7.34 -15.22
N VAL A 128 -0.62 -6.55 -14.15
CA VAL A 128 0.62 -5.88 -13.76
C VAL A 128 1.35 -6.59 -12.61
N ASN A 129 0.95 -7.83 -12.32
CA ASN A 129 1.44 -8.71 -11.26
C ASN A 129 1.13 -8.27 -9.81
N LEU A 130 0.08 -7.46 -9.55
CA LEU A 130 -0.47 -7.33 -8.19
C LEU A 130 -1.40 -8.50 -7.90
N ARG A 131 -0.80 -9.66 -7.70
CA ARG A 131 -1.46 -10.95 -7.45
C ARG A 131 -0.59 -11.79 -6.53
N VAL A 132 -1.14 -12.87 -5.98
CA VAL A 132 -0.40 -13.81 -5.12
C VAL A 132 0.95 -14.18 -5.75
N GLY A 133 2.01 -14.09 -4.95
CA GLY A 133 3.41 -14.29 -5.32
C GLY A 133 4.11 -13.04 -5.88
N GLY A 134 3.38 -12.01 -6.32
CA GLY A 134 3.96 -10.78 -6.86
C GLY A 134 4.71 -9.96 -5.81
N SER A 135 5.92 -9.51 -6.14
CA SER A 135 6.72 -8.63 -5.27
C SER A 135 6.38 -7.16 -5.50
N TRP A 136 6.04 -6.44 -4.43
CA TRP A 136 5.68 -5.03 -4.45
C TRP A 136 6.48 -4.18 -3.47
N ASN A 137 7.63 -4.68 -3.02
CA ASN A 137 8.63 -3.81 -2.40
C ASN A 137 9.17 -2.78 -3.42
N GLU A 138 9.75 -1.68 -2.93
CA GLU A 138 10.26 -0.62 -3.80
C GLU A 138 11.42 -1.08 -4.67
N GLN A 139 12.18 -2.10 -4.26
CA GLN A 139 13.28 -2.67 -5.04
C GLN A 139 12.80 -3.42 -6.29
N ALA A 140 11.56 -3.91 -6.31
CA ALA A 140 10.97 -4.58 -7.46
C ALA A 140 10.07 -3.65 -8.28
N ALA A 141 9.22 -2.84 -7.61
CA ALA A 141 8.12 -2.12 -8.25
C ALA A 141 8.25 -0.59 -8.18
N GLY A 142 9.28 -0.05 -7.52
CA GLY A 142 9.40 1.37 -7.21
C GLY A 142 8.32 1.86 -6.24
N THR A 143 8.12 3.18 -6.16
CA THR A 143 7.11 3.79 -5.27
C THR A 143 5.70 3.27 -5.54
N ASN A 144 5.14 2.61 -4.52
CA ASN A 144 3.78 2.07 -4.46
C ASN A 144 3.30 1.97 -3.00
N GLY A 145 2.02 1.67 -2.76
CA GLY A 145 1.45 1.61 -1.41
C GLY A 145 2.14 0.62 -0.46
N ILE A 146 2.38 -0.62 -0.94
CA ILE A 146 2.98 -1.72 -0.16
C ILE A 146 4.43 -1.41 0.20
N GLY A 147 5.27 -1.22 -0.82
CA GLY A 147 6.71 -1.01 -0.64
C GLY A 147 7.04 0.25 0.13
N THR A 148 6.28 1.34 -0.10
CA THR A 148 6.52 2.59 0.63
C THR A 148 6.08 2.48 2.08
N ALA A 149 4.99 1.78 2.38
CA ALA A 149 4.58 1.52 3.75
C ALA A 149 5.62 0.68 4.52
N LEU A 150 6.22 -0.33 3.87
CA LEU A 150 7.34 -1.10 4.43
C LEU A 150 8.55 -0.22 4.74
N ALA A 151 9.00 0.58 3.76
CA ALA A 151 10.19 1.41 3.90
C ALA A 151 10.02 2.52 4.97
N GLU A 152 8.80 3.05 5.12
CA GLU A 152 8.51 4.14 6.05
C GLU A 152 8.05 3.65 7.43
N GLY A 153 7.66 2.37 7.55
CA GLY A 153 7.12 1.82 8.79
C GLY A 153 5.83 2.50 9.25
N ARG A 154 5.03 3.05 8.34
CA ARG A 154 3.74 3.69 8.69
C ARG A 154 2.78 3.61 7.53
N THR A 155 1.51 3.93 7.79
CA THR A 155 0.51 4.02 6.73
C THR A 155 0.88 5.08 5.72
N VAL A 156 0.80 4.72 4.43
CA VAL A 156 1.10 5.58 3.29
C VAL A 156 0.00 5.40 2.24
N GLN A 157 -0.40 6.50 1.63
CA GLN A 157 -1.23 6.51 0.43
C GLN A 157 -0.42 7.09 -0.74
N VAL A 158 -0.41 6.36 -1.85
CA VAL A 158 0.25 6.75 -3.11
C VAL A 158 -0.82 6.85 -4.19
N ILE A 159 -0.97 8.01 -4.79
CA ILE A 159 -2.07 8.31 -5.73
C ILE A 159 -1.52 8.64 -7.11
N GLY A 160 -1.98 7.92 -8.13
CA GLY A 160 -1.74 8.28 -9.53
C GLY A 160 -0.27 8.47 -9.83
N ALA A 161 0.10 9.64 -10.35
CA ALA A 161 1.49 9.98 -10.69
C ALA A 161 2.47 10.06 -9.50
N GLU A 162 2.04 9.84 -8.25
CA GLU A 162 2.96 9.56 -7.13
C GLU A 162 3.64 8.20 -7.26
N HIS A 163 3.04 7.27 -8.01
CA HIS A 163 3.71 6.04 -8.35
C HIS A 163 4.91 6.31 -9.28
N TYR A 164 6.05 5.73 -8.93
CA TYR A 164 7.28 5.95 -9.68
C TYR A 164 7.20 5.38 -11.11
N VAL A 165 6.60 4.20 -11.28
CA VAL A 165 6.40 3.59 -12.60
C VAL A 165 5.06 4.03 -13.19
N SER A 166 5.09 4.43 -14.45
CA SER A 166 3.93 4.91 -15.22
C SER A 166 2.76 3.93 -15.28
N ALA A 167 3.00 2.62 -15.35
CA ALA A 167 1.97 1.59 -15.43
C ALA A 167 1.07 1.51 -14.17
N TRP A 168 1.55 1.98 -13.02
CA TRP A 168 0.78 2.01 -11.78
C TRP A 168 -0.12 3.25 -11.65
N GLN A 169 0.11 4.29 -12.45
CA GLN A 169 -0.44 5.64 -12.22
C GLN A 169 -1.94 5.79 -12.51
N ARG A 170 -2.62 4.71 -12.85
CA ARG A 170 -4.09 4.61 -12.90
C ARG A 170 -4.70 4.26 -11.52
N TRP A 171 -3.87 3.84 -10.58
CA TRP A 171 -4.29 3.35 -9.28
C TRP A 171 -4.04 4.36 -8.15
N VAL A 172 -4.77 4.18 -7.08
CA VAL A 172 -4.43 4.63 -5.73
C VAL A 172 -4.17 3.42 -4.87
N CYS A 173 -3.07 3.41 -4.14
CA CYS A 173 -2.70 2.35 -3.20
C CYS A 173 -2.57 2.94 -1.80
N THR A 174 -3.19 2.31 -0.81
CA THR A 174 -3.10 2.67 0.60
C THR A 174 -2.57 1.49 1.37
N GLY A 175 -1.28 1.52 1.71
CA GLY A 175 -0.61 0.48 2.49
C GLY A 175 -0.52 0.85 3.96
N ALA A 176 -0.80 -0.09 4.87
CA ALA A 176 -0.51 0.03 6.30
C ALA A 176 0.26 -1.21 6.80
N PRO A 177 1.41 -1.00 7.48
CA PRO A 177 2.15 -2.10 8.07
C PRO A 177 1.41 -2.64 9.30
N ILE A 178 1.55 -3.94 9.51
CA ILE A 178 1.14 -4.67 10.70
C ILE A 178 2.42 -5.09 11.44
N ARG A 179 2.51 -4.74 12.71
CA ARG A 179 3.67 -5.00 13.55
C ARG A 179 3.45 -6.19 14.46
N HIS A 180 4.53 -6.93 14.70
CA HIS A 180 4.57 -7.95 15.73
C HIS A 180 4.35 -7.27 17.10
N PRO A 181 3.43 -7.75 17.94
CA PRO A 181 3.05 -7.07 19.18
C PRO A 181 4.19 -6.98 20.21
N ILE A 182 5.12 -7.95 20.19
CA ILE A 182 6.28 -7.99 21.08
C ILE A 182 7.53 -7.29 20.51
N THR A 183 8.00 -7.68 19.31
CA THR A 183 9.25 -7.14 18.74
C THR A 183 9.06 -5.74 18.13
N GLY A 184 7.83 -5.36 17.78
CA GLY A 184 7.54 -4.11 17.07
C GLY A 184 7.93 -4.11 15.58
N GLU A 185 8.52 -5.20 15.09
CA GLU A 185 8.91 -5.36 13.68
C GLU A 185 7.69 -5.49 12.78
N THR A 186 7.76 -4.93 11.58
CA THR A 186 6.70 -5.12 10.58
C THR A 186 6.73 -6.56 10.06
N ILE A 187 5.62 -7.27 10.21
CA ILE A 187 5.47 -8.69 9.80
C ILE A 187 4.60 -8.85 8.56
N ALA A 188 3.77 -7.86 8.26
CA ALA A 188 2.89 -7.84 7.10
C ALA A 188 2.51 -6.41 6.72
N VAL A 189 1.91 -6.27 5.54
CA VAL A 189 1.25 -5.04 5.09
C VAL A 189 -0.12 -5.41 4.57
N ILE A 190 -1.13 -4.63 4.97
CA ILE A 190 -2.40 -4.59 4.24
C ILE A 190 -2.36 -3.42 3.29
N ASP A 191 -2.75 -3.65 2.05
CA ASP A 191 -2.88 -2.61 1.04
C ASP A 191 -4.29 -2.64 0.46
N VAL A 192 -4.92 -1.47 0.35
CA VAL A 192 -6.16 -1.30 -0.40
C VAL A 192 -5.85 -0.51 -1.65
N THR A 193 -6.15 -1.13 -2.80
CA THR A 193 -5.93 -0.55 -4.12
C THR A 193 -7.24 -0.39 -4.88
N GLY A 194 -7.40 0.78 -5.49
CA GLY A 194 -8.56 1.12 -6.34
C GLY A 194 -8.17 2.13 -7.42
N TYR A 195 -9.15 2.60 -8.20
CA TYR A 195 -8.92 3.60 -9.24
C TYR A 195 -8.65 4.99 -8.65
N LYS A 196 -7.67 5.73 -9.18
CA LYS A 196 -7.31 7.06 -8.65
C LYS A 196 -8.45 8.09 -8.73
N GLU A 197 -9.39 7.91 -9.67
CA GLU A 197 -10.57 8.77 -9.81
C GLU A 197 -11.58 8.58 -8.67
N LYS A 198 -11.44 7.48 -7.93
CA LYS A 198 -12.30 7.08 -6.81
C LYS A 198 -11.62 7.18 -5.46
N VAL A 199 -10.55 7.99 -5.34
CA VAL A 199 -9.88 8.24 -4.06
C VAL A 199 -10.90 8.71 -3.03
N GLN A 200 -11.02 7.96 -1.95
CA GLN A 200 -11.85 8.31 -0.81
C GLN A 200 -10.96 8.70 0.37
N ALA A 201 -11.19 9.88 0.94
CA ALA A 201 -10.40 10.39 2.05
C ALA A 201 -10.41 9.47 3.29
N HIS A 202 -11.46 8.66 3.45
CA HIS A 202 -11.60 7.75 4.57
C HIS A 202 -10.89 6.41 4.37
N THR A 203 -10.45 6.05 3.15
CA THR A 203 -9.73 4.79 2.89
C THR A 203 -8.47 4.72 3.72
N LEU A 204 -7.69 5.80 3.79
CA LEU A 204 -6.46 5.82 4.59
C LEU A 204 -6.73 5.55 6.07
N LEU A 205 -7.73 6.23 6.65
CA LEU A 205 -8.10 6.03 8.04
C LEU A 205 -8.63 4.61 8.29
N ALA A 206 -9.41 4.07 7.36
CA ALA A 206 -9.94 2.71 7.45
C ALA A 206 -8.80 1.67 7.44
N VAL A 207 -7.88 1.74 6.47
CA VAL A 207 -6.73 0.82 6.39
C VAL A 207 -5.85 0.95 7.63
N GLN A 208 -5.57 2.16 8.09
CA GLN A 208 -4.79 2.38 9.31
C GLN A 208 -5.49 1.77 10.55
N ALA A 209 -6.80 1.99 10.70
CA ALA A 209 -7.57 1.41 11.80
C ALA A 209 -7.59 -0.12 11.74
N THR A 210 -7.70 -0.70 10.54
CA THR A 210 -7.65 -2.14 10.32
C THR A 210 -6.33 -2.73 10.79
N ALA A 211 -5.20 -2.14 10.38
CA ALA A 211 -3.89 -2.60 10.82
C ALA A 211 -3.77 -2.57 12.35
N ALA A 212 -4.19 -1.47 12.99
CA ALA A 212 -4.17 -1.34 14.45
C ALA A 212 -5.07 -2.36 15.16
N LEU A 213 -6.23 -2.69 14.61
CA LEU A 213 -7.13 -3.71 15.17
C LEU A 213 -6.51 -5.11 15.08
N ILE A 214 -5.79 -5.41 14.01
CA ILE A 214 -5.05 -6.67 13.86
C ILE A 214 -3.94 -6.73 14.90
N GLU A 215 -3.11 -5.68 15.00
CA GLU A 215 -2.04 -5.61 16.01
C GLU A 215 -2.58 -5.78 17.43
N GLN A 216 -3.73 -5.16 17.75
CA GLN A 216 -4.38 -5.32 19.06
C GLN A 216 -4.86 -6.76 19.29
N ARG A 217 -5.43 -7.40 18.26
CA ARG A 217 -5.83 -8.81 18.35
C ARG A 217 -4.62 -9.71 18.59
N LEU A 218 -3.54 -9.52 17.84
CA LEU A 218 -2.30 -10.27 18.02
C LEU A 218 -1.80 -10.14 19.46
N LEU A 219 -1.74 -8.92 19.99
CA LEU A 219 -1.31 -8.68 21.37
C LEU A 219 -2.15 -9.49 22.39
N LEU A 220 -3.47 -9.56 22.19
CA LEU A 220 -4.36 -10.35 23.05
C LEU A 220 -4.07 -11.85 22.96
N GLU A 221 -3.87 -12.38 21.75
CA GLU A 221 -3.54 -13.80 21.54
C GLU A 221 -2.19 -14.16 22.20
N PHE A 222 -1.14 -13.36 21.98
CA PHE A 222 0.17 -13.56 22.64
C PHE A 222 0.08 -13.49 24.17
N THR A 223 -0.68 -12.53 24.71
CA THR A 223 -0.85 -12.39 26.17
C THR A 223 -1.61 -13.57 26.79
N LEU A 224 -2.52 -14.19 26.04
CA LEU A 224 -3.27 -15.37 26.50
C LEU A 224 -2.38 -16.62 26.48
N ASP A 225 -1.56 -16.79 25.45
CA ASP A 225 -0.61 -17.90 25.35
C ASP A 225 0.46 -17.85 26.47
N GLU A 226 0.98 -16.65 26.80
CA GLU A 226 1.90 -16.49 27.94
C GLU A 226 1.26 -16.82 29.30
N LYS A 227 -0.05 -16.63 29.45
CA LYS A 227 -0.78 -16.96 30.70
C LYS A 227 -1.16 -18.43 30.81
N LEU A 228 -1.06 -19.19 29.72
CA LEU A 228 -1.36 -20.63 29.65
C LEU A 228 -0.10 -21.50 29.80
N LEU A 229 1.09 -20.88 29.89
CA LEU A 229 2.39 -21.50 30.20
C LEU A 229 2.78 -21.27 31.67
#